data_AF-A0A368KXD6-F1
#
_entry.id   AF-A0A368KXD6-F1
#
_cell.length_a   1.000
_cell.length_b   1.000
_cell.length_c   1.000
_cell.angle_alpha   90.00
_cell.angle_beta   90.00
_cell.angle_gamma   90.00
#
_symmetry.space_group_name_H-M   'P 1'
#
loop_
_entity.id
_entity.type
_entity.pdbx_description
1 polymer ?
#
loop_
_entity_poly.entity_id
_entity_poly.type
_entity_poly.pdbx_seq_one_letter_code
_entity_poly.pdbx_strand_id
1 'polypeptide(L)'
;MPALSTSEASELLAQGIEKAKPTVLREINAELFPEEVANKTRTVSELTSHVRGGLTAEELVDLWNVVFPAHRNVWYDEEDMKIHYNEQTLGYAEGIER
;
A
#
# COMPACT_ATOMS: atom_id res chain seq x y z
N MET A 1 -6.62 -15.78 -4.83
CA MET A 1 -5.94 -14.52 -4.48
C MET A 1 -6.98 -13.43 -4.61
N PRO A 2 -7.20 -12.61 -3.57
CA PRO A 2 -8.13 -11.49 -3.63
C PRO A 2 -7.88 -10.64 -4.89
N ALA A 3 -8.94 -10.11 -5.46
CA ALA A 3 -8.91 -9.22 -6.61
C ALA A 3 -9.77 -8.00 -6.28
N LEU A 4 -9.20 -6.82 -6.43
CA LEU A 4 -9.80 -5.55 -6.07
C LEU A 4 -9.89 -4.65 -7.29
N SER A 5 -10.96 -3.86 -7.38
CA SER A 5 -10.91 -2.65 -8.21
C SER A 5 -9.86 -1.66 -7.69
N THR A 6 -9.45 -0.71 -8.53
CA THR A 6 -8.54 0.36 -8.14
C THR A 6 -9.09 1.19 -6.97
N SER A 7 -10.40 1.44 -6.94
CA SER A 7 -11.05 2.15 -5.83
C SER A 7 -11.02 1.38 -4.51
N GLU A 8 -11.23 0.06 -4.55
CA GLU A 8 -11.12 -0.79 -3.35
C GLU A 8 -9.67 -0.88 -2.85
N ALA A 9 -8.70 -0.95 -3.78
CA ALA A 9 -7.28 -0.90 -3.44
C ALA A 9 -6.88 0.44 -2.80
N SER A 10 -7.31 1.57 -3.38
CA SER A 10 -7.12 2.91 -2.80
C SER A 10 -7.69 3.01 -1.38
N GLU A 11 -8.89 2.49 -1.15
CA GLU A 11 -9.52 2.55 0.18
C GLU A 11 -8.75 1.70 1.19
N LEU A 12 -8.32 0.49 0.82
CA LEU A 12 -7.50 -0.34 1.70
C LEU A 12 -6.15 0.31 2.01
N LEU A 13 -5.48 0.88 1.02
CA LEU A 13 -4.23 1.62 1.23
C LEU A 13 -4.43 2.80 2.17
N ALA A 14 -5.51 3.58 2.00
CA ALA A 14 -5.84 4.69 2.89
C ALA A 14 -6.03 4.20 4.34
N GLN A 15 -6.74 3.09 4.56
CA GLN A 15 -6.89 2.49 5.89
C GLN A 15 -5.57 1.97 6.46
N GLY A 16 -4.67 1.48 5.62
CA GLY A 16 -3.31 1.09 6.02
C GLY A 16 -2.48 2.30 6.47
N ILE A 17 -2.56 3.41 5.73
CA ILE A 17 -1.89 4.68 6.05
C ILE A 17 -2.39 5.25 7.38
N GLU A 18 -3.71 5.21 7.65
CA GLU A 18 -4.29 5.67 8.92
C GLU A 18 -3.72 4.93 10.14
N LYS A 19 -3.27 3.69 9.97
CA LYS A 19 -2.71 2.83 11.01
C LYS A 19 -1.18 2.75 10.98
N ALA A 20 -0.53 3.43 10.03
CA ALA A 20 0.90 3.31 9.80
C ALA A 20 1.72 3.99 10.90
N LYS A 21 2.88 3.42 11.19
CA LYS A 21 3.86 4.02 12.12
C LYS A 21 4.50 5.26 11.48
N PRO A 22 5.00 6.24 12.25
CA PRO A 22 5.65 7.44 11.71
C PRO A 22 6.79 7.17 10.72
N THR A 23 7.56 6.09 10.92
CA THR A 23 8.63 5.69 9.99
C THR A 23 8.08 5.27 8.62
N VAL A 24 6.97 4.53 8.62
CA VAL A 24 6.29 4.08 7.40
C VAL A 24 5.60 5.26 6.73
N LEU A 25 5.00 6.19 7.49
CA LEU A 25 4.41 7.42 6.94
C LEU A 25 5.43 8.26 6.16
N ARG A 26 6.69 8.30 6.61
CA ARG A 26 7.77 8.96 5.87
C ARG A 26 8.08 8.26 4.55
N GLU A 27 8.09 6.93 4.54
CA GLU A 27 8.30 6.13 3.32
C GLU A 27 7.12 6.33 2.35
N ILE A 28 5.87 6.26 2.83
CA ILE A 28 4.66 6.56 2.06
C ILE A 28 4.72 7.96 1.43
N ASN A 29 5.14 8.98 2.18
CA ASN A 29 5.26 10.34 1.66
C ASN A 29 6.35 10.46 0.59
N ALA A 30 7.46 9.71 0.72
CA ALA A 30 8.51 9.68 -0.29
C ALA A 30 8.07 8.95 -1.56
N GLU A 31 7.28 7.88 -1.41
CA GLU A 31 6.73 7.10 -2.52
C GLU A 31 5.72 7.91 -3.34
N LEU A 32 4.78 8.58 -2.67
CA LEU A 32 3.73 9.37 -3.32
C LEU A 32 4.23 10.70 -3.92
N PHE A 33 5.33 11.24 -3.41
CA PHE A 33 5.83 12.56 -3.79
C PHE A 33 7.36 12.54 -3.98
N PRO A 34 7.88 11.76 -4.94
CA PRO A 34 9.33 11.56 -5.11
C PRO A 34 10.08 12.83 -5.53
N GLU A 35 9.40 13.75 -6.22
CA GLU A 35 10.00 15.02 -6.68
C GLU A 35 10.00 16.12 -5.61
N GLU A 36 9.33 15.91 -4.47
CA GLU A 36 9.27 16.91 -3.42
C GLU A 36 10.47 16.81 -2.48
N VAL A 37 11.01 17.97 -2.10
CA VAL A 37 12.09 18.06 -1.11
C VAL A 37 11.62 17.36 0.17
N ALA A 38 12.38 16.36 0.63
CA ALA A 38 12.08 15.45 1.75
C ALA A 38 11.69 16.11 3.09
N ASN A 39 11.71 17.44 3.17
CA ASN A 39 11.38 18.24 4.34
C ASN A 39 9.88 18.58 4.44
N LYS A 40 9.08 18.39 3.38
CA LYS A 40 7.62 18.58 3.46
C LYS A 40 6.96 17.31 3.99
N THR A 41 6.64 17.32 5.27
CA THR A 41 5.87 16.23 5.90
C THR A 41 4.39 16.51 5.72
N ARG A 42 3.69 15.65 4.98
CA ARG A 42 2.22 15.67 4.91
C ARG A 42 1.62 14.97 6.12
N THR A 43 0.44 15.43 6.50
CA THR A 43 -0.40 14.79 7.51
C THR A 43 -1.00 13.48 6.97
N VAL A 44 -1.41 12.59 7.87
CA VAL A 44 -2.14 11.36 7.53
C VAL A 44 -3.40 11.67 6.70
N SER A 45 -4.11 12.75 7.04
CA SER A 45 -5.32 13.16 6.30
C SER A 45 -5.02 13.58 4.87
N GLU A 46 -3.93 14.32 4.63
CA GLU A 46 -3.51 14.68 3.27
C GLU A 46 -3.10 13.45 2.46
N LEU A 47 -2.34 12.52 3.05
CA LEU A 47 -1.90 11.30 2.39
C LEU A 47 -3.10 10.42 1.99
N THR A 48 -4.01 10.16 2.93
CA THR A 48 -5.21 9.34 2.67
C THR A 48 -6.15 9.99 1.66
N SER A 49 -6.30 11.32 1.70
CA SER A 49 -7.11 12.06 0.71
C SER A 49 -6.52 11.98 -0.68
N HIS A 50 -5.18 12.04 -0.81
CA HIS A 50 -4.51 11.87 -2.09
C HIS A 50 -4.74 10.47 -2.66
N VAL A 51 -4.54 9.42 -1.85
CA VAL A 51 -4.75 8.02 -2.27
C VAL A 51 -6.20 7.74 -2.67
N ARG A 52 -7.18 8.28 -1.93
CA ARG A 52 -8.61 8.20 -2.27
C ARG A 52 -8.99 9.05 -3.48
N GLY A 53 -8.21 10.10 -3.77
CA GLY A 53 -8.38 10.96 -4.95
C GLY A 53 -8.08 10.26 -6.27
N GLY A 54 -7.42 9.10 -6.20
CA GLY A 54 -7.13 8.24 -7.34
C GLY A 54 -5.64 8.16 -7.61
N LEU A 55 -5.14 6.93 -7.67
CA LEU A 55 -3.80 6.59 -8.12
C LEU A 55 -3.91 5.74 -9.39
N THR A 56 -2.87 5.75 -10.21
CA THR A 56 -2.72 4.79 -11.30
C THR A 56 -2.52 3.37 -10.75
N ALA A 57 -2.75 2.36 -11.58
CA ALA A 57 -2.55 0.97 -11.17
C ALA A 57 -1.09 0.67 -10.77
N GLU A 58 -0.13 1.29 -11.44
CA GLU A 58 1.30 1.18 -11.11
C GLU A 58 1.60 1.78 -9.73
N GLU A 59 1.15 3.02 -9.49
CA GLU A 59 1.29 3.67 -8.17
C GLU A 59 0.59 2.89 -7.04
N LEU A 60 -0.54 2.24 -7.33
CA LEU A 60 -1.21 1.38 -6.36
C LEU A 60 -0.36 0.16 -5.99
N VAL A 61 0.25 -0.50 -6.98
CA VAL A 61 1.13 -1.66 -6.78
C VAL A 61 2.39 -1.27 -6.01
N ASP A 62 3.02 -0.14 -6.36
CA ASP A 62 4.23 0.35 -5.72
C ASP A 62 3.95 0.73 -4.25
N LEU A 63 2.91 1.54 -4.02
CA LEU A 63 2.52 1.94 -2.67
C LEU A 63 2.11 0.75 -1.80
N TRP A 64 1.53 -0.30 -2.39
CA TRP A 64 1.16 -1.52 -1.67
C TRP A 64 2.34 -2.19 -0.98
N ASN A 65 3.50 -2.21 -1.64
CA ASN A 65 4.71 -2.80 -1.07
C ASN A 65 5.24 -2.02 0.15
N VAL A 66 4.93 -0.72 0.23
CA VAL A 66 5.29 0.14 1.36
C VAL A 66 4.29 0.00 2.51
N VAL A 67 2.99 0.03 2.21
CA VAL A 67 1.91 0.01 3.21
C VAL A 67 1.68 -1.39 3.79
N PHE A 68 1.79 -2.42 2.95
CA PHE A 68 1.56 -3.82 3.30
C PHE A 68 2.79 -4.69 2.96
N PRO A 69 3.93 -4.50 3.62
CA PRO A 69 5.18 -5.19 3.28
C PRO A 69 5.13 -6.72 3.47
N ALA A 70 4.08 -7.24 4.10
CA ALA A 70 3.79 -8.67 4.24
C ALA A 70 3.06 -9.26 3.02
N HIS A 71 2.45 -8.43 2.18
CA HIS A 71 1.62 -8.83 1.03
C HIS A 71 2.35 -8.52 -0.29
N ARG A 72 3.50 -9.16 -0.49
CA ARG A 72 4.47 -8.79 -1.56
C ARG A 72 4.11 -9.26 -2.96
N ASN A 73 3.21 -10.24 -3.10
CA ASN A 73 2.79 -10.68 -4.41
C ASN A 73 1.57 -9.85 -4.83
N VAL A 74 1.83 -8.59 -5.19
CA VAL A 74 0.83 -7.63 -5.66
C VAL A 74 1.11 -7.30 -7.13
N TRP A 75 0.07 -7.32 -7.96
CA TRP A 75 0.17 -6.97 -9.38
C TRP A 75 -1.17 -6.46 -9.92
N TYR A 76 -1.10 -5.70 -11.01
CA TYR A 76 -2.27 -5.28 -11.76
C TYR A 76 -2.53 -6.24 -12.93
N ASP A 77 -3.78 -6.67 -13.06
CA ASP A 77 -4.29 -7.39 -14.22
C ASP A 77 -4.93 -6.37 -15.17
N GLU A 78 -4.31 -6.15 -16.33
CA GLU A 78 -4.79 -5.22 -17.34
C GLU A 78 -6.06 -5.71 -18.07
N GLU A 79 -6.27 -7.03 -18.14
CA GLU A 79 -7.42 -7.64 -18.82
C GLU A 79 -8.69 -7.42 -18.00
N ASP A 80 -8.61 -7.71 -16.70
CA ASP A 80 -9.73 -7.57 -15.77
C ASP A 80 -9.79 -6.22 -15.05
N MET A 81 -8.77 -5.37 -15.25
CA MET A 81 -8.57 -4.07 -14.58
C MET A 81 -8.61 -4.18 -13.05
N LYS A 82 -7.91 -5.18 -12.49
CA LYS A 82 -7.94 -5.49 -11.05
C LYS A 82 -6.56 -5.56 -10.43
N ILE A 83 -6.48 -5.16 -9.17
CA ILE A 83 -5.32 -5.36 -8.31
C ILE A 83 -5.46 -6.71 -7.61
N HIS A 84 -4.52 -7.60 -7.86
CA HIS A 84 -4.41 -8.86 -7.15
C HIS A 84 -3.33 -8.75 -6.09
N TYR A 85 -3.56 -9.37 -4.94
CA TYR A 85 -2.54 -9.48 -3.90
C TYR A 85 -2.64 -10.82 -3.17
N ASN A 86 -1.56 -11.24 -2.51
CA ASN A 86 -1.61 -12.33 -1.54
C ASN A 86 -1.70 -11.78 -0.12
N GLU A 87 -2.76 -12.16 0.61
CA GLU A 87 -2.74 -12.08 2.07
C GLU A 87 -1.79 -13.16 2.58
N GLN A 88 -0.49 -12.88 2.57
CA GLN A 88 0.41 -13.66 3.40
C GLN A 88 0.12 -13.28 4.84
N THR A 89 -0.76 -14.06 5.48
CA THR A 89 -0.80 -14.13 6.94
C THR A 89 0.63 -14.46 7.35
N LEU A 90 1.31 -13.52 8.01
CA LEU A 90 2.59 -13.80 8.66
C LEU A 90 2.32 -14.81 9.78
N GLY A 91 2.25 -16.09 9.42
CA GLY A 91 2.54 -17.19 10.30
C GLY A 91 4.01 -17.12 10.64
N TYR A 92 4.37 -16.23 11.56
CA TYR A 92 5.60 -16.39 12.32
C TYR A 92 5.48 -17.73 13.05
N ALA A 93 6.21 -18.72 12.56
CA ALA A 93 6.67 -19.89 13.28
C ALA A 93 5.62 -20.58 14.18
N GLU A 94 4.94 -21.60 13.66
CA GLU A 94 4.86 -22.84 14.43
C GLU A 94 6.28 -23.44 14.46
N GLY A 95 7.09 -22.95 15.39
CA GLY A 95 8.24 -23.71 15.83
C GLY A 95 7.72 -24.99 16.50
N ILE A 96 8.28 -26.13 16.13
CA ILE A 96 9.14 -26.97 16.98
C ILE A 96 9.48 -28.22 16.15
N GLU A 97 10.80 -28.43 16.00
CA GLU A 97 11.42 -29.68 15.55
C GLU A 97 10.74 -30.92 16.12
N ARG A 98 10.56 -31.95 15.27
CA ARG A 98 10.85 -33.34 15.65
C ARG A 98 11.32 -34.13 14.44
#